data_AF-A0AAJ4TKS7-F1
#
_entry.id   AF-A0AAJ4TKS7-F1
#
_cell.length_a   1.000
_cell.length_b   1.000
_cell.length_c   1.000
_cell.angle_alpha   90.00
_cell.angle_beta   90.00
_cell.angle_gamma   90.00
#
_symmetry.space_group_name_H-M   'P 1'
#
loop_
_entity.id
_entity.type
_entity.pdbx_description
1 polymer ?
#
loop_
_entity_poly.entity_id
_entity_poly.type
_entity_poly.pdbx_seq_one_letter_code
_entity_poly.pdbx_strand_id
1 'polypeptide(L)'
;MRSKKKILISSILAAIFCYVVPANSATTYQQGKSYTAGQIVVGTDGNQYQCKPFPASGWCGMSASHYAPGSGSHWQDAWTEISNANTSDNNQTPTDNTNTNTNNSNPGNSSSSNTSGSWQANKVFVGGDQVTYNGKAYKAKWWTKGDTPGSANVWELIESPNTDDSTNNNNTQDSVNNSDNQSWDSNKTYSQKGDVVEYKGILYENQWWTKGDTPGNAQVWKKIGPAPDSDDNSNNTEDTNNVVKAAVTVTGLGQNTETVIFTSIQDSTLVKSYEFKDGTNEINLPVGNYSIIDASPESSKLLKLDGEIVAVTKDAQITLAYENYTSDEDHSEVTNSELEKLLPFSDFEKAFPYATNGACTAKNNGLKGLYDGLIAAAANFPSFANPEAIPDRVAQSQQQKIELAKREIAAFLANVSQETNGGWATAPGGKYAWGLCFIEEVGCQNGGCSQYTDQNPRNPAHKGVPGQFYHGRGMIQLSWNYNYGLFQDFYNEKFAGNNPINLLANPGLVLRDYKIAWTSALWFWMTPQPPKPSAHDALLGIWRPSNDDLNANRVPGFGMTANIINGGIECNKGGNTESYQVSNRNNFYTRLADIIGTSTGDNLGCRNMRSY
;
A
#
# COMPACT_ATOMS: atom_id res chain seq x y z
N MET A 1 -57.03 21.09 49.96
CA MET A 1 -56.03 20.46 50.86
C MET A 1 -55.02 19.71 50.01
N ARG A 2 -53.93 20.36 49.56
CA ARG A 2 -52.55 20.11 50.02
C ARG A 2 -52.21 18.62 50.23
N SER A 3 -51.65 17.97 49.21
CA SER A 3 -50.70 16.88 49.42
C SER A 3 -49.29 17.43 49.21
N LYS A 4 -48.47 17.32 50.26
CA LYS A 4 -47.13 17.91 50.38
C LYS A 4 -46.08 16.88 49.92
N LYS A 5 -45.10 17.40 49.16
CA LYS A 5 -43.64 17.18 49.25
C LYS A 5 -43.14 15.78 49.69
N LYS A 6 -42.28 15.18 48.88
CA LYS A 6 -40.81 15.33 48.97
C LYS A 6 -40.13 14.51 47.87
N ILE A 7 -39.34 15.20 47.06
CA ILE A 7 -38.35 14.63 46.15
C ILE A 7 -37.25 14.03 47.02
N LEU A 8 -37.03 12.72 46.94
CA LEU A 8 -35.81 12.06 47.40
C LEU A 8 -34.92 11.85 46.18
N ILE A 9 -33.87 12.66 46.06
CA ILE A 9 -32.70 12.31 45.27
C ILE A 9 -31.92 11.32 46.15
N SER A 10 -32.09 10.03 45.87
CA SER A 10 -31.24 8.99 46.46
C SER A 10 -30.04 8.81 45.54
N SER A 11 -28.89 9.22 46.04
CA SER A 11 -27.57 9.00 45.46
C SER A 11 -27.29 7.50 45.42
N ILE A 12 -27.53 6.86 44.28
CA ILE A 12 -27.04 5.50 44.03
C ILE A 12 -25.59 5.63 43.62
N LEU A 13 -24.68 5.43 44.58
CA LEU A 13 -23.34 4.94 44.29
C LEU A 13 -23.50 3.58 43.61
N ALA A 14 -23.47 3.55 42.28
CA ALA A 14 -23.11 2.35 41.57
C ALA A 14 -21.61 2.16 41.76
N ALA A 15 -21.25 1.37 42.77
CA ALA A 15 -19.91 0.79 42.83
C ALA A 15 -19.71 -0.02 41.56
N ILE A 16 -18.99 0.55 40.59
CA ILE A 16 -18.41 -0.21 39.49
C ILE A 16 -17.38 -1.12 40.14
N PHE A 17 -17.78 -2.35 40.42
CA PHE A 17 -16.83 -3.45 40.51
C PHE A 17 -16.14 -3.50 39.14
N CYS A 18 -14.97 -2.87 39.04
CA CYS A 18 -13.98 -3.30 38.07
C CYS A 18 -13.68 -4.75 38.41
N TYR A 19 -14.30 -5.69 37.69
CA TYR A 19 -13.61 -6.93 37.42
C TYR A 19 -12.33 -6.52 36.69
N VAL A 20 -11.23 -6.47 37.44
CA VAL A 20 -9.92 -6.62 36.85
C VAL A 20 -9.95 -8.01 36.22
N VAL A 21 -10.25 -8.06 34.93
CA VAL A 21 -9.93 -9.24 34.13
C VAL A 21 -8.41 -9.32 34.14
N PRO A 22 -7.81 -10.38 34.70
CA PRO A 22 -6.36 -10.49 34.71
C PRO A 22 -5.84 -10.48 33.26
N ALA A 23 -4.72 -9.80 33.05
CA ALA A 23 -4.01 -9.77 31.79
C ALA A 23 -3.75 -11.19 31.27
N ASN A 24 -4.22 -11.45 30.04
CA ASN A 24 -3.91 -12.55 29.12
C ASN A 24 -3.35 -13.83 29.75
N SER A 25 -4.25 -14.67 30.25
CA SER A 25 -4.03 -16.12 30.20
C SER A 25 -4.30 -16.57 28.76
N ALA A 26 -3.30 -17.16 28.08
CA ALA A 26 -3.47 -17.66 26.72
C ALA A 26 -4.67 -18.63 26.63
N THR A 27 -5.66 -18.31 25.80
CA THR A 27 -6.83 -19.18 25.60
C THR A 27 -6.45 -20.39 24.73
N THR A 28 -7.01 -21.57 24.99
CA THR A 28 -6.78 -22.75 24.14
C THR A 28 -7.20 -22.48 22.69
N TYR A 29 -6.40 -22.99 21.73
CA TYR A 29 -6.72 -22.92 20.31
C TYR A 29 -8.07 -23.60 19.99
N GLN A 30 -8.84 -22.97 19.10
CA GLN A 30 -10.13 -23.45 18.60
C GLN A 30 -10.15 -23.31 17.08
N GLN A 31 -10.43 -24.42 16.39
CA GLN A 31 -10.60 -24.44 14.94
C GLN A 31 -11.79 -23.56 14.53
N GLY A 32 -11.64 -22.79 13.45
CA GLY A 32 -12.67 -21.91 12.89
C GLY A 32 -12.81 -20.55 13.59
N LYS A 33 -12.07 -20.29 14.67
CA LYS A 33 -12.04 -19.00 15.35
C LYS A 33 -10.96 -18.11 14.73
N SER A 34 -11.31 -16.89 14.32
CA SER A 34 -10.32 -15.92 13.84
C SER A 34 -9.45 -15.39 14.99
N TYR A 35 -8.14 -15.35 14.78
CA TYR A 35 -7.18 -14.78 15.73
C TYR A 35 -6.48 -13.56 15.10
N THR A 36 -6.22 -12.53 15.89
CA THR A 36 -5.51 -11.35 15.42
C THR A 36 -4.00 -11.53 15.51
N ALA A 37 -3.26 -10.80 14.67
CA ALA A 37 -1.80 -10.74 14.74
C ALA A 37 -1.34 -10.41 16.18
N GLY A 38 -0.40 -11.19 16.69
CA GLY A 38 0.13 -11.04 18.04
C GLY A 38 -0.67 -11.74 19.15
N GLN A 39 -1.85 -12.29 18.86
CA GLN A 39 -2.67 -13.01 19.84
C GLN A 39 -2.04 -14.35 20.23
N ILE A 40 -2.00 -14.66 21.53
CA ILE A 40 -1.37 -15.87 22.08
C ILE A 40 -2.43 -16.92 22.44
N VAL A 41 -2.20 -18.16 22.04
CA VAL A 41 -3.04 -19.33 22.35
C VAL A 41 -2.23 -20.49 22.89
N VAL A 42 -2.88 -21.46 23.52
CA VAL A 42 -2.26 -22.74 23.89
C VAL A 42 -2.57 -23.79 22.83
N GLY A 43 -1.52 -24.42 22.28
CA GLY A 43 -1.60 -25.51 21.30
C GLY A 43 -2.04 -26.84 21.90
N THR A 44 -2.28 -27.84 21.05
CA THR A 44 -2.71 -29.19 21.49
C THR A 44 -1.61 -29.96 22.23
N ASP A 45 -0.37 -29.53 22.08
CA ASP A 45 0.83 -30.01 22.78
C ASP A 45 1.09 -29.31 24.12
N GLY A 46 0.26 -28.33 24.50
CA GLY A 46 0.37 -27.58 25.75
C GLY A 46 1.33 -26.38 25.70
N ASN A 47 2.01 -26.13 24.58
CA ASN A 47 2.88 -24.97 24.40
C ASN A 47 2.08 -23.71 24.03
N GLN A 48 2.66 -22.53 24.29
CA GLN A 48 2.04 -21.26 23.89
C GLN A 48 2.52 -20.85 22.51
N TYR A 49 1.62 -20.24 21.73
CA TYR A 49 1.86 -19.88 20.34
C TYR A 49 1.28 -18.51 20.05
N GLN A 50 2.08 -17.63 19.44
CA GLN A 50 1.64 -16.32 19.01
C GLN A 50 1.29 -16.31 17.52
N CYS A 51 0.10 -15.81 17.21
CA CYS A 51 -0.34 -15.62 15.83
C CYS A 51 0.56 -14.61 15.13
N LYS A 52 1.08 -14.95 13.95
CA LYS A 52 1.99 -14.09 13.18
C LYS A 52 1.26 -12.89 12.57
N PRO A 53 1.96 -11.80 12.20
CA PRO A 53 1.38 -10.68 11.44
C PRO A 53 0.79 -11.11 10.09
N PHE A 54 -0.04 -10.26 9.49
CA PHE A 54 -0.55 -10.45 8.13
C PHE A 54 0.61 -10.66 7.13
N PRO A 55 0.48 -11.59 6.15
CA PRO A 55 -0.72 -12.36 5.79
C PRO A 55 -0.95 -13.63 6.63
N ALA A 56 0.04 -14.06 7.42
CA ALA A 56 -0.02 -15.31 8.18
C ALA A 56 -1.12 -15.33 9.26
N SER A 57 -1.51 -14.15 9.77
CA SER A 57 -2.62 -14.03 10.70
C SER A 57 -3.93 -14.62 10.18
N GLY A 58 -4.12 -14.66 8.85
CA GLY A 58 -5.29 -15.25 8.22
C GLY A 58 -5.40 -16.77 8.41
N TRP A 59 -4.29 -17.45 8.69
CA TRP A 59 -4.24 -18.91 8.92
C TRP A 59 -4.42 -19.29 10.39
N CYS A 60 -4.21 -18.34 11.30
CA CYS A 60 -4.47 -18.52 12.71
C CYS A 60 -5.97 -18.79 12.90
N GLY A 61 -6.32 -20.07 13.12
CA GLY A 61 -7.71 -20.51 13.29
C GLY A 61 -8.36 -21.19 12.09
N MET A 62 -7.64 -21.38 10.98
CA MET A 62 -8.17 -22.09 9.80
C MET A 62 -8.18 -23.63 10.00
N SER A 63 -7.80 -24.40 8.98
CA SER A 63 -7.78 -25.87 9.02
C SER A 63 -6.85 -26.36 10.13
N ALA A 64 -7.40 -27.07 11.11
CA ALA A 64 -6.61 -27.60 12.22
C ALA A 64 -5.53 -28.60 11.75
N SER A 65 -5.79 -29.38 10.69
CA SER A 65 -4.81 -30.33 10.15
C SER A 65 -3.58 -29.65 9.54
N HIS A 66 -3.67 -28.37 9.17
CA HIS A 66 -2.57 -27.60 8.58
C HIS A 66 -2.00 -26.56 9.54
N TYR A 67 -2.85 -25.81 10.24
CA TYR A 67 -2.43 -24.61 10.97
C TYR A 67 -2.78 -24.63 12.46
N ALA A 68 -3.17 -25.77 13.03
CA ALA A 68 -3.29 -25.86 14.49
C ALA A 68 -1.89 -25.70 15.13
N PRO A 69 -1.70 -24.76 16.07
CA PRO A 69 -0.41 -24.53 16.71
C PRO A 69 0.11 -25.82 17.37
N GLY A 70 1.35 -26.20 17.05
CA GLY A 70 2.03 -27.38 17.57
C GLY A 70 1.72 -28.71 16.86
N SER A 71 0.60 -28.82 16.12
CA SER A 71 0.18 -30.11 15.54
C SER A 71 -0.19 -30.10 14.06
N GLY A 72 -0.46 -28.94 13.46
CA GLY A 72 -0.78 -28.83 12.03
C GLY A 72 0.46 -29.02 11.14
N SER A 73 0.32 -29.57 9.94
CA SER A 73 1.48 -29.84 9.05
C SER A 73 2.27 -28.59 8.63
N HIS A 74 1.70 -27.41 8.82
CA HIS A 74 2.23 -26.08 8.50
C HIS A 74 1.98 -25.08 9.63
N TRP A 75 1.92 -25.55 10.88
CA TRP A 75 1.57 -24.66 11.99
C TRP A 75 2.56 -23.50 12.13
N GLN A 76 3.81 -23.71 11.75
CA GLN A 76 4.87 -22.68 11.76
C GLN A 76 4.58 -21.55 10.78
N ASP A 77 3.74 -21.74 9.76
CA ASP A 77 3.39 -20.67 8.82
C ASP A 77 2.40 -19.68 9.46
N ALA A 78 1.57 -20.12 10.40
CA ALA A 78 0.57 -19.32 11.09
C ALA A 78 1.04 -18.82 12.47
N TRP A 79 1.86 -19.60 13.16
CA TRP A 79 2.19 -19.38 14.57
C TRP A 79 3.69 -19.36 14.83
N THR A 80 4.09 -18.55 15.81
CA THR A 80 5.42 -18.60 16.44
C THR A 80 5.29 -19.29 17.79
N GLU A 81 6.02 -20.37 18.02
CA GLU A 81 6.07 -21.03 19.33
C GLU A 81 6.76 -20.15 20.36
N ILE A 82 6.12 -20.00 21.52
CA ILE A 82 6.63 -19.33 22.70
C ILE A 82 6.80 -20.44 23.75
N SER A 83 7.97 -21.06 23.78
CA SER A 83 8.26 -22.14 24.72
C SER A 83 8.29 -21.62 26.16
N ASN A 84 7.55 -22.27 27.06
CA ASN A 84 7.79 -22.17 28.51
C ASN A 84 9.05 -22.97 28.86
N ALA A 85 10.05 -22.33 29.47
CA ALA A 85 11.24 -23.01 29.96
C ALA A 85 10.90 -23.97 31.11
N ASN A 86 10.60 -25.22 30.80
CA ASN A 86 10.73 -26.37 31.71
C ASN A 86 10.66 -27.67 30.91
N THR A 87 11.80 -28.22 30.53
CA THR A 87 12.13 -29.64 30.73
C THR A 87 13.59 -29.88 30.33
N SER A 88 14.23 -30.66 31.19
CA SER A 88 15.63 -31.03 31.21
C SER A 88 16.01 -31.93 30.03
N ASP A 89 17.21 -31.74 29.48
CA ASP A 89 17.95 -32.88 28.95
C ASP A 89 19.45 -32.75 29.20
N ASN A 90 19.96 -33.79 29.87
CA ASN A 90 21.35 -34.04 30.18
C ASN A 90 22.05 -34.59 28.94
N ASN A 91 23.14 -33.97 28.46
CA ASN A 91 24.36 -34.74 28.20
C ASN A 91 25.64 -33.91 27.96
N GLN A 92 26.66 -34.30 28.74
CA GLN A 92 28.12 -34.23 28.57
C GLN A 92 28.83 -33.10 27.81
N THR A 93 29.68 -32.42 28.59
CA THR A 93 30.83 -31.57 28.23
C THR A 93 32.02 -32.37 27.64
N PRO A 94 32.97 -31.70 26.98
CA PRO A 94 34.30 -31.57 27.58
C PRO A 94 34.90 -30.14 27.45
N THR A 95 35.08 -29.46 28.58
CA THR A 95 36.37 -29.03 29.18
C THR A 95 37.24 -28.06 28.36
N ASP A 96 37.32 -26.80 28.80
CA ASP A 96 38.61 -26.27 29.23
C ASP A 96 38.46 -25.23 30.36
N ASN A 97 39.54 -25.07 31.09
CA ASN A 97 39.68 -24.82 32.52
C ASN A 97 40.16 -23.38 32.78
N THR A 98 39.66 -22.71 33.82
CA THR A 98 40.46 -22.13 34.94
C THR A 98 39.66 -21.13 35.81
N ASN A 99 39.62 -21.45 37.13
CA ASN A 99 39.74 -20.61 38.34
C ASN A 99 39.13 -19.18 38.40
N THR A 100 38.48 -18.69 39.47
CA THR A 100 38.21 -19.12 40.86
C THR A 100 37.29 -18.08 41.54
N ASN A 101 36.56 -18.53 42.57
CA ASN A 101 36.05 -17.80 43.76
C ASN A 101 34.68 -17.06 43.79
N THR A 102 33.70 -17.78 44.37
CA THR A 102 32.91 -17.48 45.59
C THR A 102 32.22 -16.11 45.75
N ASN A 103 30.88 -16.05 45.74
CA ASN A 103 30.02 -16.12 46.95
C ASN A 103 28.54 -15.84 46.66
N ASN A 104 27.70 -16.50 47.46
CA ASN A 104 26.25 -16.60 47.44
C ASN A 104 25.56 -15.35 48.05
N SER A 105 24.44 -14.88 47.48
CA SER A 105 23.25 -14.30 48.16
C SER A 105 22.23 -13.69 47.15
N ASN A 106 20.94 -14.01 47.34
CA ASN A 106 19.72 -13.39 46.76
C ASN A 106 18.87 -12.90 47.97
N PRO A 107 17.80 -12.06 47.90
CA PRO A 107 17.16 -11.36 46.77
C PRO A 107 16.87 -9.85 46.99
N GLY A 108 16.52 -9.11 45.92
CA GLY A 108 16.03 -7.74 46.04
C GLY A 108 15.52 -7.13 44.72
N ASN A 109 14.28 -6.66 44.74
CA ASN A 109 13.50 -6.08 43.65
C ASN A 109 13.76 -4.54 43.53
N SER A 110 14.09 -4.02 42.32
CA SER A 110 13.57 -2.77 41.72
C SER A 110 14.51 -2.17 40.63
N SER A 111 13.91 -1.88 39.47
CA SER A 111 14.20 -0.81 38.47
C SER A 111 15.64 -0.45 38.01
N SER A 112 15.88 -0.68 36.71
CA SER A 112 16.57 0.17 35.72
C SER A 112 17.95 0.81 36.02
N SER A 113 19.01 0.27 35.41
CA SER A 113 20.06 1.04 34.70
C SER A 113 21.00 0.14 33.86
N ASN A 114 21.44 0.66 32.72
CA ASN A 114 22.36 0.06 31.74
C ASN A 114 23.77 -0.20 32.33
N THR A 115 24.32 -1.41 32.14
CA THR A 115 25.77 -1.67 32.17
C THR A 115 26.19 -2.65 31.08
N SER A 116 27.17 -2.25 30.27
CA SER A 116 27.75 -2.99 29.14
C SER A 116 28.58 -4.18 29.61
N GLY A 117 28.25 -5.39 29.14
CA GLY A 117 29.02 -6.62 29.38
C GLY A 117 29.62 -7.19 28.09
N SER A 118 30.65 -8.03 28.16
CA SER A 118 31.20 -8.70 26.96
C SER A 118 30.12 -9.55 26.26
N TRP A 119 30.11 -9.57 24.92
CA TRP A 119 29.14 -10.36 24.15
C TRP A 119 29.29 -11.86 24.46
N GLN A 120 28.16 -12.54 24.63
CA GLN A 120 28.10 -13.98 24.92
C GLN A 120 27.15 -14.65 23.92
N ALA A 121 27.63 -15.63 23.17
CA ALA A 121 26.87 -16.27 22.08
C ALA A 121 25.53 -16.89 22.54
N ASN A 122 25.46 -17.36 23.78
CA ASN A 122 24.26 -17.98 24.36
C ASN A 122 23.36 -17.00 25.12
N LYS A 123 23.73 -15.71 25.20
CA LYS A 123 22.94 -14.67 25.85
C LYS A 123 22.05 -13.99 24.80
N VAL A 124 20.80 -13.77 25.20
CA VAL A 124 19.85 -12.99 24.43
C VAL A 124 20.12 -11.51 24.68
N PHE A 125 20.15 -10.74 23.61
CA PHE A 125 20.27 -9.29 23.66
C PHE A 125 19.08 -8.69 22.92
N VAL A 126 18.42 -7.71 23.53
CA VAL A 126 17.27 -7.01 22.96
C VAL A 126 17.70 -5.64 22.43
N GLY A 127 16.86 -5.05 21.57
CA GLY A 127 17.15 -3.74 21.00
C GLY A 127 17.47 -2.71 22.08
N GLY A 128 18.66 -2.10 22.02
CA GLY A 128 19.17 -1.21 23.06
C GLY A 128 20.40 -1.76 23.80
N ASP A 129 20.52 -3.08 23.93
CA ASP A 129 21.53 -3.71 24.77
C ASP A 129 22.94 -3.50 24.21
N GLN A 130 23.88 -3.14 25.08
CA GLN A 130 25.26 -2.88 24.68
C GLN A 130 26.22 -3.97 25.15
N VAL A 131 27.10 -4.37 24.24
CA VAL A 131 28.12 -5.39 24.50
C VAL A 131 29.47 -4.96 23.99
N THR A 132 30.54 -5.50 24.59
CA THR A 132 31.90 -5.36 24.05
C THR A 132 32.32 -6.65 23.36
N TYR A 133 32.79 -6.56 22.12
CA TYR A 133 33.29 -7.70 21.34
C TYR A 133 34.53 -7.26 20.54
N ASN A 134 35.63 -8.01 20.64
CA ASN A 134 36.93 -7.69 20.03
C ASN A 134 37.41 -6.24 20.29
N GLY A 135 37.26 -5.75 21.52
CA GLY A 135 37.74 -4.43 21.95
C GLY A 135 36.88 -3.25 21.49
N LYS A 136 35.74 -3.50 20.83
CA LYS A 136 34.80 -2.48 20.35
C LYS A 136 33.44 -2.64 21.02
N ALA A 137 32.76 -1.52 21.28
CA ALA A 137 31.43 -1.51 21.86
C ALA A 137 30.37 -1.57 20.76
N TYR A 138 29.36 -2.41 20.94
CA TYR A 138 28.27 -2.60 20.00
C TYR A 138 26.92 -2.54 20.71
N LYS A 139 25.90 -2.02 20.04
CA LYS A 139 24.50 -1.97 20.50
C LYS A 139 23.64 -2.91 19.66
N ALA A 140 22.82 -3.74 20.28
CA ALA A 140 21.83 -4.54 19.58
C ALA A 140 20.73 -3.62 19.05
N LYS A 141 20.40 -3.70 17.76
CA LYS A 141 19.34 -2.94 17.11
C LYS A 141 17.95 -3.54 17.40
N TRP A 142 17.89 -4.86 17.52
CA TRP A 142 16.70 -5.64 17.87
C TRP A 142 17.12 -6.96 18.54
N TRP A 143 16.17 -7.85 18.82
CA TRP A 143 16.43 -9.13 19.49
C TRP A 143 17.44 -9.99 18.71
N THR A 144 18.45 -10.53 19.40
CA THR A 144 19.44 -11.46 18.86
C THR A 144 19.96 -12.43 19.93
N LYS A 145 20.36 -13.63 19.49
CA LYS A 145 21.07 -14.63 20.29
C LYS A 145 22.00 -15.43 19.37
N GLY A 146 23.29 -15.43 19.65
CA GLY A 146 24.29 -16.16 18.86
C GLY A 146 24.85 -15.40 17.66
N ASP A 147 24.18 -14.34 17.19
CA ASP A 147 24.72 -13.50 16.12
C ASP A 147 25.90 -12.68 16.65
N THR A 148 27.04 -12.75 15.95
CA THR A 148 28.30 -12.16 16.39
C THR A 148 28.39 -10.66 16.05
N PRO A 149 28.70 -9.76 17.03
CA PRO A 149 28.84 -8.33 16.77
C PRO A 149 29.92 -8.00 15.75
N GLY A 150 29.62 -7.08 14.82
CA GLY A 150 30.49 -6.70 13.71
C GLY A 150 30.40 -7.59 12.46
N SER A 151 29.71 -8.74 12.53
CA SER A 151 29.40 -9.58 11.37
C SER A 151 27.91 -9.59 11.00
N ALA A 152 27.03 -9.57 12.00
CA ALA A 152 25.59 -9.57 11.79
C ALA A 152 24.99 -8.16 11.90
N ASN A 153 24.03 -7.85 11.02
CA ASN A 153 23.39 -6.53 10.91
C ASN A 153 22.56 -6.12 12.14
N VAL A 154 22.29 -7.07 13.05
CA VAL A 154 21.62 -6.82 14.33
C VAL A 154 22.49 -6.04 15.33
N TRP A 155 23.80 -5.91 15.09
CA TRP A 155 24.72 -5.16 15.96
C TRP A 155 25.19 -3.85 15.29
N GLU A 156 25.14 -2.76 16.05
CA GLU A 156 25.59 -1.42 15.68
C GLU A 156 26.88 -1.07 16.41
N LEU A 157 27.94 -0.63 15.72
CA LEU A 157 29.18 -0.19 16.37
C LEU A 157 28.96 1.17 17.05
N ILE A 158 29.33 1.28 18.32
CA ILE A 158 29.32 2.53 19.09
C ILE A 158 30.72 3.14 19.00
N GLU A 159 30.92 4.15 18.14
CA GLU A 159 32.19 4.87 18.06
C GLU A 159 32.35 5.81 19.25
N SER A 160 33.54 5.79 19.89
CA SER A 160 33.89 6.76 20.94
C SER A 160 34.48 8.01 20.29
N PRO A 161 34.08 9.23 20.72
CA PRO A 161 34.58 10.46 20.12
C PRO A 161 36.05 10.67 20.46
N ASN A 162 36.84 10.95 19.42
CA ASN A 162 38.20 11.44 19.54
C ASN A 162 38.14 12.88 20.09
N THR A 163 38.87 13.12 21.17
CA THR A 163 38.99 14.41 21.85
C THR A 163 39.83 15.37 20.99
N ASP A 164 39.25 16.45 20.48
CA ASP A 164 39.81 17.81 20.65
C ASP A 164 38.87 18.90 20.12
N ASP A 165 38.43 19.73 21.05
CA ASP A 165 38.63 21.19 21.07
C ASP A 165 37.38 21.97 21.47
N SER A 166 37.63 22.85 22.43
CA SER A 166 36.74 23.59 23.27
C SER A 166 36.76 25.07 22.89
N THR A 167 35.70 25.78 23.30
CA THR A 167 35.54 27.23 23.59
C THR A 167 34.29 27.77 22.86
N ASN A 168 33.40 28.58 23.44
CA ASN A 168 33.26 29.12 24.79
C ASN A 168 31.80 29.59 24.99
N ASN A 169 31.40 29.63 26.26
CA ASN A 169 30.22 30.21 26.91
C ASN A 169 29.51 31.43 26.26
N ASN A 170 28.16 31.51 26.37
CA ASN A 170 27.50 32.28 27.45
C ASN A 170 25.97 32.16 27.49
N ASN A 171 25.47 32.26 28.72
CA ASN A 171 24.10 32.18 29.21
C ASN A 171 23.34 33.52 29.05
N THR A 172 22.08 33.50 28.61
CA THR A 172 21.00 34.36 29.16
C THR A 172 19.62 33.88 28.72
N GLN A 173 18.75 33.78 29.72
CA GLN A 173 17.30 33.60 29.68
C GLN A 173 16.61 34.87 29.15
N ASP A 174 15.74 34.77 28.14
CA ASP A 174 14.43 35.43 28.15
C ASP A 174 13.52 34.98 26.99
N SER A 175 12.23 35.03 27.28
CA SER A 175 11.08 34.68 26.48
C SER A 175 10.94 35.44 25.15
N VAL A 176 10.19 34.81 24.23
CA VAL A 176 9.40 35.33 23.09
C VAL A 176 9.82 34.73 21.73
N ASN A 177 8.81 34.21 21.01
CA ASN A 177 8.77 33.76 19.62
C ASN A 177 9.57 32.50 19.25
N ASN A 178 8.86 31.38 19.04
CA ASN A 178 9.40 30.25 18.32
C ASN A 178 8.82 30.24 16.91
N SER A 179 9.50 30.93 16.00
CA SER A 179 9.23 30.94 14.56
C SER A 179 10.53 30.84 13.77
N ASP A 180 11.52 30.12 14.30
CA ASP A 180 12.76 29.80 13.57
C ASP A 180 12.85 28.29 13.41
N ASN A 181 12.63 27.79 12.19
CA ASN A 181 12.92 26.42 11.81
C ASN A 181 14.44 26.19 11.88
N GLN A 182 14.91 25.50 12.92
CA GLN A 182 16.32 25.13 13.02
C GLN A 182 16.64 23.91 12.14
N SER A 183 17.79 23.92 11.47
CA SER A 183 18.29 22.74 10.74
C SER A 183 18.42 21.52 11.67
N TRP A 184 18.07 20.35 11.15
CA TRP A 184 18.12 19.10 11.89
C TRP A 184 19.56 18.79 12.33
N ASP A 185 19.73 18.56 13.63
CA ASP A 185 20.99 18.21 14.24
C ASP A 185 20.93 16.79 14.79
N SER A 186 21.73 15.91 14.20
CA SER A 186 21.88 14.52 14.62
C SER A 186 22.26 14.33 16.09
N ASN A 187 22.90 15.33 16.71
CA ASN A 187 23.33 15.29 18.11
C ASN A 187 22.31 15.91 19.08
N LYS A 188 21.28 16.58 18.57
CA LYS A 188 20.20 17.18 19.36
C LYS A 188 19.13 16.15 19.69
N THR A 189 18.61 16.22 20.92
CA THR A 189 17.53 15.34 21.39
C THR A 189 16.20 16.08 21.29
N TYR A 190 15.26 15.52 20.53
CA TYR A 190 13.91 16.03 20.32
C TYR A 190 12.96 15.24 21.20
N SER A 191 12.72 15.76 22.40
CA SER A 191 12.22 14.96 23.52
C SER A 191 10.69 14.91 23.64
N GLN A 192 9.99 15.85 22.99
CA GLN A 192 8.53 15.96 23.00
C GLN A 192 8.03 16.07 21.55
N LYS A 193 6.87 15.48 21.26
CA LYS A 193 6.25 15.58 19.93
C LYS A 193 6.01 17.05 19.56
N GLY A 194 6.33 17.44 18.33
CA GLY A 194 5.99 18.75 17.77
C GLY A 194 7.19 19.64 17.43
N ASP A 195 8.42 19.22 17.75
CA ASP A 195 9.63 19.92 17.32
C ASP A 195 9.78 19.82 15.79
N VAL A 196 9.90 20.98 15.14
CA VAL A 196 10.06 21.09 13.68
C VAL A 196 11.53 21.37 13.34
N VAL A 197 12.05 20.63 12.37
CA VAL A 197 13.43 20.75 11.89
C VAL A 197 13.49 20.75 10.37
N GLU A 198 14.46 21.46 9.81
CA GLU A 198 14.75 21.38 8.38
C GLU A 198 15.82 20.33 8.09
N TYR A 199 15.55 19.44 7.13
CA TYR A 199 16.54 18.51 6.60
C TYR A 199 16.43 18.44 5.07
N LYS A 200 17.52 18.82 4.38
CA LYS A 200 17.61 18.86 2.90
C LYS A 200 16.47 19.68 2.24
N GLY A 201 16.19 20.87 2.76
CA GLY A 201 15.15 21.76 2.23
C GLY A 201 13.71 21.33 2.52
N ILE A 202 13.52 20.38 3.44
CA ILE A 202 12.20 19.86 3.83
C ILE A 202 12.05 19.94 5.35
N LEU A 203 10.91 20.42 5.82
CA LEU A 203 10.50 20.47 7.21
C LEU A 203 9.89 19.15 7.67
N TYR A 204 10.33 18.71 8.85
CA TYR A 204 9.85 17.51 9.50
C TYR A 204 9.52 17.79 10.97
N GLU A 205 8.43 17.20 11.46
CA GLU A 205 8.01 17.26 12.86
C GLU A 205 8.19 15.90 13.54
N ASN A 206 8.87 15.89 14.68
CA ASN A 206 9.00 14.65 15.43
C ASN A 206 7.64 14.23 16.03
N GLN A 207 7.28 12.97 15.85
CA GLN A 207 6.02 12.41 16.35
C GLN A 207 6.17 11.82 17.76
N TRP A 208 7.41 11.57 18.19
CA TRP A 208 7.77 11.16 19.55
C TRP A 208 9.28 11.39 19.76
N TRP A 209 9.81 10.98 20.91
CA TRP A 209 11.22 11.17 21.28
C TRP A 209 12.18 10.62 20.20
N THR A 210 13.19 11.41 19.81
CA THR A 210 14.27 10.97 18.90
C THR A 210 15.58 11.72 19.12
N LYS A 211 16.70 11.05 18.83
CA LYS A 211 18.05 11.62 18.74
C LYS A 211 18.84 10.87 17.67
N GLY A 212 19.31 11.57 16.64
CA GLY A 212 20.11 10.99 15.56
C GLY A 212 19.34 10.30 14.42
N ASP A 213 18.05 10.02 14.58
CA ASP A 213 17.23 9.52 13.47
C ASP A 213 17.08 10.60 12.40
N THR A 214 17.43 10.29 11.16
CA THR A 214 17.42 11.24 10.06
C THR A 214 15.99 11.45 9.52
N PRO A 215 15.50 12.70 9.40
CA PRO A 215 14.20 12.98 8.83
C PRO A 215 14.08 12.47 7.38
N GLY A 216 12.92 11.89 7.04
CA GLY A 216 12.62 11.33 5.72
C GLY A 216 12.76 9.81 5.60
N ASN A 217 13.57 9.16 6.45
CA ASN A 217 13.75 7.71 6.43
C ASN A 217 13.17 6.99 7.67
N ALA A 218 12.95 7.72 8.77
CA ALA A 218 12.46 7.16 10.02
C ALA A 218 11.02 7.58 10.32
N GLN A 219 10.19 6.64 10.81
CA GLN A 219 8.77 6.86 11.14
C GLN A 219 8.54 7.92 12.23
N VAL A 220 9.59 8.25 13.01
CA VAL A 220 9.53 9.30 14.04
C VAL A 220 9.41 10.70 13.46
N TRP A 221 9.76 10.92 12.19
CA TRP A 221 9.68 12.21 11.53
C TRP A 221 8.53 12.26 10.55
N LYS A 222 7.57 13.14 10.80
CA LYS A 222 6.47 13.42 9.89
C LYS A 222 6.86 14.59 8.98
N LYS A 223 6.91 14.36 7.67
CA LYS A 223 7.11 15.42 6.68
C LYS A 223 5.96 16.43 6.74
N ILE A 224 6.28 17.71 6.86
CA ILE A 224 5.28 18.80 6.88
C ILE A 224 5.26 19.55 5.56
N GLY A 225 6.42 19.80 4.93
CA GLY A 225 6.47 20.58 3.69
C GLY A 225 7.90 21.00 3.33
N PRO A 226 8.14 21.69 2.21
CA PRO A 226 9.43 22.31 1.92
C PRO A 226 9.75 23.42 2.96
N ALA A 227 11.04 23.65 3.22
CA ALA A 227 11.46 24.80 4.03
C ALA A 227 11.30 26.10 3.21
N PRO A 228 10.85 27.20 3.83
CA PRO A 228 10.74 28.48 3.14
C PRO A 228 12.13 28.98 2.72
N ASP A 229 12.26 29.43 1.47
CA ASP A 229 13.48 30.03 0.96
C ASP A 229 13.88 31.25 1.80
N SER A 230 15.13 31.33 2.20
CA SER A 230 15.65 32.43 3.04
C SER A 230 15.83 33.76 2.29
N ASP A 231 15.41 33.85 1.03
CA ASP A 231 15.60 35.01 0.17
C ASP A 231 14.28 35.47 -0.49
N ASP A 232 13.26 35.80 0.31
CA ASP A 232 12.28 36.81 -0.15
C ASP A 232 11.64 37.56 1.03
N ASN A 233 11.99 38.84 1.14
CA ASN A 233 11.43 39.77 2.09
C ASN A 233 10.29 40.53 1.40
N SER A 234 9.14 39.88 1.21
CA SER A 234 7.91 40.58 0.83
C SER A 234 6.68 39.99 1.53
N ASN A 235 6.00 40.87 2.28
CA ASN A 235 4.73 40.58 2.93
C ASN A 235 3.66 40.24 1.89
N ASN A 236 3.30 38.96 1.73
CA ASN A 236 1.95 38.60 1.31
C ASN A 236 1.56 37.20 1.79
N THR A 237 0.30 37.09 2.18
CA THR A 237 -0.36 35.98 2.88
C THR A 237 -0.40 34.67 2.09
N GLU A 238 -0.14 33.57 2.81
CA GLU A 238 -0.55 32.18 2.60
C GLU A 238 -0.51 31.63 1.16
N ASP A 239 0.60 30.96 0.81
CA ASP A 239 0.68 30.09 -0.37
C ASP A 239 0.60 28.61 0.04
N THR A 240 -0.61 28.06 -0.04
CA THR A 240 -0.86 26.61 -0.07
C THR A 240 -1.06 26.18 -1.52
N ASN A 241 -0.02 25.73 -2.21
CA ASN A 241 -0.17 25.18 -3.56
C ASN A 241 0.51 23.82 -3.72
N ASN A 242 -0.31 22.76 -3.61
CA ASN A 242 -0.25 21.63 -4.54
C ASN A 242 -1.64 20.97 -4.68
N VAL A 243 -2.60 21.78 -5.16
CA VAL A 243 -3.97 21.34 -5.49
C VAL A 243 -4.15 21.43 -7.00
N VAL A 244 -4.69 20.36 -7.59
CA VAL A 244 -5.04 20.26 -9.01
C VAL A 244 -6.03 21.39 -9.36
N LYS A 245 -5.65 22.27 -10.28
CA LYS A 245 -6.49 23.36 -10.79
C LYS A 245 -7.40 22.81 -11.89
N ALA A 246 -8.72 22.80 -11.68
CA ALA A 246 -9.71 22.49 -12.72
C ALA A 246 -10.56 23.73 -13.02
N ALA A 247 -10.76 24.05 -14.30
CA ALA A 247 -11.77 25.03 -14.72
C ALA A 247 -13.12 24.31 -14.88
N VAL A 248 -14.18 24.85 -14.27
CA VAL A 248 -15.55 24.33 -14.45
C VAL A 248 -16.27 25.22 -15.44
N THR A 249 -16.72 24.62 -16.54
CA THR A 249 -17.54 25.31 -17.55
C THR A 249 -19.01 24.91 -17.37
N VAL A 250 -19.88 25.90 -17.12
CA VAL A 250 -21.33 25.72 -17.09
C VAL A 250 -21.95 26.21 -18.40
N THR A 251 -22.65 25.35 -19.14
CA THR A 251 -23.30 25.66 -20.44
C THR A 251 -24.81 25.36 -20.41
N GLY A 252 -25.56 25.83 -21.42
CA GLY A 252 -26.98 25.47 -21.59
C GLY A 252 -28.01 26.31 -20.83
N LEU A 253 -27.60 27.46 -20.28
CA LEU A 253 -28.50 28.40 -19.61
C LEU A 253 -29.54 28.94 -20.60
N GLY A 254 -30.82 28.90 -20.23
CA GLY A 254 -31.90 29.46 -21.07
C GLY A 254 -31.73 30.97 -21.25
N GLN A 255 -32.25 31.53 -22.35
CA GLN A 255 -32.06 32.94 -22.76
C GLN A 255 -32.52 34.01 -21.75
N ASN A 256 -33.15 33.61 -20.63
CA ASN A 256 -33.63 34.50 -19.57
C ASN A 256 -32.93 34.26 -18.22
N THR A 257 -31.76 33.60 -18.21
CA THR A 257 -31.07 33.29 -16.96
C THR A 257 -30.18 34.47 -16.54
N GLU A 258 -30.70 35.36 -15.69
CA GLU A 258 -29.97 36.55 -15.20
C GLU A 258 -29.00 36.23 -14.04
N THR A 259 -29.21 35.12 -13.33
CA THR A 259 -28.40 34.76 -12.14
C THR A 259 -28.36 33.24 -11.94
N VAL A 260 -27.17 32.69 -11.64
CA VAL A 260 -26.97 31.30 -11.23
C VAL A 260 -26.63 31.30 -9.75
N ILE A 261 -27.37 30.51 -8.99
CA ILE A 261 -27.32 30.47 -7.53
C ILE A 261 -26.83 29.10 -7.08
N PHE A 262 -25.83 29.10 -6.20
CA PHE A 262 -25.33 27.92 -5.51
C PHE A 262 -25.86 27.95 -4.08
N THR A 263 -26.71 26.99 -3.73
CA THR A 263 -27.24 26.85 -2.37
C THR A 263 -26.71 25.60 -1.70
N SER A 264 -26.45 25.70 -0.39
CA SER A 264 -26.12 24.57 0.47
C SER A 264 -27.31 23.63 0.54
N ILE A 265 -27.09 22.34 0.35
CA ILE A 265 -28.16 21.34 0.50
C ILE A 265 -28.50 21.02 1.96
N GLN A 266 -27.66 21.42 2.91
CA GLN A 266 -27.88 21.12 4.33
C GLN A 266 -28.93 22.05 4.96
N ASP A 267 -28.94 23.32 4.54
CA ASP A 267 -29.77 24.37 5.15
C ASP A 267 -30.37 25.35 4.15
N SER A 268 -30.19 25.12 2.84
CA SER A 268 -30.68 25.99 1.75
C SER A 268 -30.13 27.42 1.79
N THR A 269 -29.04 27.65 2.53
CA THR A 269 -28.39 28.96 2.57
C THR A 269 -27.68 29.23 1.26
N LEU A 270 -27.62 30.52 0.90
CA LEU A 270 -26.87 30.99 -0.26
C LEU A 270 -25.38 30.83 0.03
N VAL A 271 -24.71 29.97 -0.74
CA VAL A 271 -23.24 29.81 -0.67
C VAL A 271 -22.59 30.85 -1.58
N LYS A 272 -23.08 30.96 -2.83
CA LYS A 272 -22.55 31.93 -3.80
C LYS A 272 -23.56 32.20 -4.92
N SER A 273 -23.53 33.40 -5.49
CA SER A 273 -24.29 33.75 -6.69
C SER A 273 -23.42 34.49 -7.71
N TYR A 274 -23.75 34.33 -8.99
CA TYR A 274 -23.12 35.05 -10.09
C TYR A 274 -24.21 35.67 -10.97
N GLU A 275 -24.16 36.99 -11.16
CA GLU A 275 -25.04 37.77 -12.04
C GLU A 275 -24.44 37.90 -13.45
N PHE A 276 -25.29 37.91 -14.48
CA PHE A 276 -24.84 37.96 -15.88
C PHE A 276 -25.26 39.21 -16.62
N LYS A 277 -24.46 39.55 -17.65
CA LYS A 277 -24.81 40.53 -18.69
C LYS A 277 -25.40 39.79 -19.89
N ASP A 278 -26.41 40.38 -20.52
CA ASP A 278 -27.14 39.80 -21.65
C ASP A 278 -26.22 39.14 -22.70
N GLY A 279 -26.46 37.87 -22.99
CA GLY A 279 -25.90 37.16 -24.14
C GLY A 279 -24.76 36.16 -23.89
N THR A 280 -24.34 35.91 -22.65
CA THR A 280 -23.32 34.88 -22.34
C THR A 280 -23.95 33.51 -22.02
N ASN A 281 -23.60 32.47 -22.77
CA ASN A 281 -24.12 31.09 -22.60
C ASN A 281 -23.14 30.13 -21.88
N GLU A 282 -22.04 30.67 -21.35
CA GLU A 282 -20.92 29.92 -20.76
C GLU A 282 -20.38 30.65 -19.52
N ILE A 283 -20.01 29.90 -18.47
CA ILE A 283 -19.37 30.44 -17.26
C ILE A 283 -18.10 29.65 -16.98
N ASN A 284 -16.98 30.35 -16.80
CA ASN A 284 -15.75 29.80 -16.24
C ASN A 284 -15.65 30.16 -14.76
N LEU A 285 -15.71 29.16 -13.88
CA LEU A 285 -15.49 29.37 -12.46
C LEU A 285 -13.99 29.57 -12.17
N PRO A 286 -13.62 30.39 -11.16
CA PRO A 286 -12.23 30.54 -10.75
C PRO A 286 -11.64 29.20 -10.31
N VAL A 287 -10.32 29.10 -10.31
CA VAL A 287 -9.60 27.91 -9.88
C VAL A 287 -9.98 27.55 -8.42
N GLY A 288 -10.37 26.30 -8.17
CA GLY A 288 -10.83 25.82 -6.86
C GLY A 288 -11.00 24.30 -6.79
N ASN A 289 -11.39 23.77 -5.63
CA ASN A 289 -11.63 22.34 -5.41
C ASN A 289 -13.05 21.93 -5.84
N TYR A 290 -13.17 21.35 -7.04
CA TYR A 290 -14.45 20.94 -7.60
C TYR A 290 -14.55 19.41 -7.79
N SER A 291 -15.67 18.80 -7.43
CA SER A 291 -15.99 17.41 -7.79
C SER A 291 -17.48 17.23 -8.09
N ILE A 292 -17.84 16.48 -9.15
CA ILE A 292 -19.24 16.19 -9.50
C ILE A 292 -19.72 15.01 -8.64
N ILE A 293 -20.86 15.17 -7.96
CA ILE A 293 -21.39 14.14 -7.05
C ILE A 293 -22.51 13.32 -7.72
N ASP A 294 -23.32 13.91 -8.60
CA ASP A 294 -24.36 13.18 -9.35
C ASP A 294 -24.76 13.92 -10.64
N ALA A 295 -24.96 13.16 -11.71
CA ALA A 295 -25.49 13.62 -12.99
C ALA A 295 -26.68 12.74 -13.39
N SER A 296 -27.74 12.76 -12.59
CA SER A 296 -29.04 12.24 -13.01
C SER A 296 -29.70 13.20 -14.00
N PRO A 297 -30.38 12.72 -15.06
CA PRO A 297 -31.03 13.57 -16.06
C PRO A 297 -32.24 14.37 -15.54
N GLU A 298 -32.79 14.07 -14.34
CA GLU A 298 -34.14 14.54 -13.96
C GLU A 298 -34.23 15.40 -12.68
N SER A 299 -33.12 15.74 -12.03
CA SER A 299 -33.11 16.68 -10.89
C SER A 299 -31.76 17.40 -10.80
N SER A 300 -31.77 18.61 -10.23
CA SER A 300 -30.64 19.55 -10.10
C SER A 300 -29.27 18.89 -9.95
N LYS A 301 -28.27 19.30 -10.76
CA LYS A 301 -26.93 18.72 -10.72
C LYS A 301 -26.19 19.11 -9.45
N LEU A 302 -25.52 18.14 -8.82
CA LEU A 302 -24.80 18.35 -7.56
C LEU A 302 -23.31 18.50 -7.80
N LEU A 303 -22.76 19.64 -7.39
CA LEU A 303 -21.33 19.93 -7.34
C LEU A 303 -20.86 19.94 -5.90
N LYS A 304 -19.62 19.52 -5.65
CA LYS A 304 -18.91 19.78 -4.41
C LYS A 304 -17.97 20.96 -4.62
N LEU A 305 -18.09 21.99 -3.79
CA LEU A 305 -17.20 23.17 -3.76
C LEU A 305 -16.63 23.29 -2.35
N ASP A 306 -15.30 23.20 -2.23
CA ASP A 306 -14.57 23.38 -0.96
C ASP A 306 -15.11 22.54 0.22
N GLY A 307 -15.63 21.35 -0.08
CA GLY A 307 -16.19 20.43 0.91
C GLY A 307 -17.71 20.46 1.02
N GLU A 308 -18.38 21.52 0.56
CA GLU A 308 -19.84 21.69 0.60
C GLU A 308 -20.51 21.20 -0.68
N ILE A 309 -21.70 20.61 -0.52
CA ILE A 309 -22.49 20.11 -1.66
C ILE A 309 -23.47 21.22 -2.06
N VAL A 310 -23.37 21.66 -3.31
CA VAL A 310 -24.18 22.72 -3.89
C VAL A 310 -25.03 22.20 -5.06
N ALA A 311 -26.27 22.69 -5.15
CA ALA A 311 -27.14 22.39 -6.28
C ALA A 311 -27.00 23.44 -7.38
N VAL A 312 -26.87 23.00 -8.64
CA VAL A 312 -26.93 23.85 -9.83
C VAL A 312 -28.32 23.75 -10.44
N THR A 313 -28.84 24.89 -10.95
CA THR A 313 -30.17 24.97 -11.57
C THR A 313 -30.38 23.90 -12.63
N LYS A 314 -31.62 23.42 -12.79
CA LYS A 314 -31.93 22.19 -13.56
C LYS A 314 -31.48 22.24 -15.03
N ASP A 315 -31.34 23.43 -15.59
CA ASP A 315 -31.09 23.64 -17.02
C ASP A 315 -29.58 23.70 -17.37
N ALA A 316 -28.68 23.60 -16.38
CA ALA A 316 -27.24 23.73 -16.57
C ALA A 316 -26.54 22.40 -16.99
N GLN A 317 -25.66 22.47 -17.97
CA GLN A 317 -24.67 21.45 -18.34
C GLN A 317 -23.32 21.78 -17.71
N ILE A 318 -22.63 20.80 -17.10
CA ILE A 318 -21.36 21.01 -16.39
C ILE A 318 -20.29 20.19 -17.10
N THR A 319 -19.23 20.85 -17.54
CA THR A 319 -18.05 20.20 -18.15
C THR A 319 -16.80 20.59 -17.35
N LEU A 320 -15.95 19.61 -17.03
CA LEU A 320 -14.64 19.85 -16.41
C LEU A 320 -13.59 19.95 -17.52
N ALA A 321 -12.85 21.05 -17.58
CA ALA A 321 -11.71 21.22 -18.46
C ALA A 321 -10.40 21.20 -17.65
N TYR A 322 -9.48 20.31 -18.04
CA TYR A 322 -8.09 20.34 -17.59
C TYR A 322 -7.29 21.12 -18.62
N GLU A 323 -6.80 22.32 -18.29
CA GLU A 323 -5.91 23.05 -19.19
C GLU A 323 -4.48 22.50 -19.05
N ASN A 324 -3.94 21.99 -20.16
CA ASN A 324 -2.50 21.74 -20.29
C ASN A 324 -1.82 23.08 -20.60
N TYR A 325 -0.94 23.55 -19.72
CA TYR A 325 -0.04 24.66 -20.04
C TYR A 325 1.22 24.09 -20.69
N THR A 326 1.43 24.39 -21.96
CA THR A 326 2.74 24.27 -22.62
C THR A 326 3.11 25.63 -23.20
N SER A 327 4.15 26.25 -22.64
CA SER A 327 5.38 26.63 -23.36
C SER A 327 6.19 27.62 -22.52
N ASP A 328 7.48 27.32 -22.42
CA ASP A 328 8.61 28.26 -22.36
C ASP A 328 8.63 29.26 -21.19
N GLU A 329 9.30 28.88 -20.10
CA GLU A 329 10.62 29.38 -19.73
C GLU A 329 11.10 28.66 -18.47
N ASP A 330 12.39 28.33 -18.48
CA ASP A 330 13.24 27.76 -17.44
C ASP A 330 12.72 27.93 -15.99
N HIS A 331 12.16 26.88 -15.35
CA HIS A 331 12.16 26.70 -13.89
C HIS A 331 11.62 25.33 -13.40
N SER A 332 12.39 24.75 -12.47
CA SER A 332 12.08 23.76 -11.41
C SER A 332 11.55 22.36 -11.77
N GLU A 333 12.27 21.35 -11.25
CA GLU A 333 12.05 19.92 -11.44
C GLU A 333 10.62 19.48 -11.06
N VAL A 334 9.81 19.17 -12.08
CA VAL A 334 8.64 18.28 -11.93
C VAL A 334 9.19 16.92 -11.50
N THR A 335 8.95 16.53 -10.25
CA THR A 335 9.35 15.21 -9.75
C THR A 335 8.45 14.14 -10.36
N ASN A 336 8.75 13.72 -11.60
CA ASN A 336 8.12 12.55 -12.22
C ASN A 336 8.30 11.34 -11.29
N SER A 337 7.22 10.58 -11.07
CA SER A 337 7.31 9.31 -10.34
C SER A 337 8.30 8.36 -11.04
N GLU A 338 8.89 7.42 -10.29
CA GLU A 338 9.84 6.44 -10.89
C GLU A 338 9.20 5.67 -12.05
N LEU A 339 7.90 5.38 -11.98
CA LEU A 339 7.18 4.76 -13.09
C LEU A 339 7.10 5.67 -14.32
N GLU A 340 6.84 6.97 -14.16
CA GLU A 340 6.80 7.91 -15.28
C GLU A 340 8.16 8.07 -15.97
N LYS A 341 9.26 7.91 -15.22
CA LYS A 341 10.62 7.91 -15.80
C LYS A 341 10.88 6.66 -16.65
N LEU A 342 10.35 5.51 -16.22
CA LEU A 342 10.58 4.22 -16.90
C LEU A 342 9.53 3.89 -17.97
N LEU A 343 8.36 4.50 -17.89
CA LEU A 343 7.25 4.43 -18.85
C LEU A 343 6.66 5.82 -19.05
N PRO A 344 7.30 6.68 -19.86
CA PRO A 344 6.73 7.97 -20.23
C PRO A 344 5.39 7.78 -20.96
N PHE A 345 4.52 8.80 -20.88
CA PHE A 345 3.22 8.76 -21.57
C PHE A 345 3.36 8.45 -23.07
N SER A 346 4.39 8.96 -23.74
CA SER A 346 4.64 8.70 -25.16
C SER A 346 4.91 7.22 -25.48
N ASP A 347 5.51 6.46 -24.56
CA ASP A 347 5.70 5.02 -24.73
C ASP A 347 4.42 4.25 -24.37
N PHE A 348 3.63 4.75 -23.41
CA PHE A 348 2.28 4.24 -23.15
C PHE A 348 1.35 4.42 -24.37
N GLU A 349 1.44 5.55 -25.07
CA GLU A 349 0.70 5.81 -26.31
C GLU A 349 1.06 4.82 -27.42
N LYS A 350 2.37 4.55 -27.59
CA LYS A 350 2.85 3.53 -28.52
C LYS A 350 2.43 2.12 -28.10
N ALA A 351 2.38 1.86 -26.79
CA ALA A 351 1.94 0.58 -26.25
C ALA A 351 0.46 0.32 -26.55
N PHE A 352 -0.40 1.34 -26.44
CA PHE A 352 -1.86 1.21 -26.49
C PHE A 352 -2.56 2.14 -27.49
N PRO A 353 -2.16 2.17 -28.78
CA PRO A 353 -2.66 3.15 -29.74
C PRO A 353 -4.15 2.96 -30.10
N TYR A 354 -4.74 1.81 -29.79
CA TYR A 354 -6.15 1.49 -30.09
C TYR A 354 -7.04 1.29 -28.86
N ALA A 355 -6.52 1.49 -27.63
CA ALA A 355 -7.30 1.23 -26.41
C ALA A 355 -8.60 2.05 -26.32
N THR A 356 -8.59 3.27 -26.87
CA THR A 356 -9.74 4.20 -26.90
C THR A 356 -10.48 4.20 -28.24
N ASN A 357 -10.22 3.23 -29.12
CA ASN A 357 -10.95 3.08 -30.37
C ASN A 357 -12.47 2.96 -30.12
N GLY A 358 -13.30 3.41 -31.05
CA GLY A 358 -14.76 3.37 -30.90
C GLY A 358 -15.36 1.97 -30.65
N ALA A 359 -14.68 0.92 -31.11
CA ALA A 359 -15.04 -0.48 -30.85
C ALA A 359 -14.67 -0.97 -29.44
N CYS A 360 -13.81 -0.24 -28.74
CA CYS A 360 -13.36 -0.56 -27.39
C CYS A 360 -14.25 0.08 -26.31
N THR A 361 -14.16 -0.49 -25.12
CA THR A 361 -14.93 -0.06 -23.94
C THR A 361 -14.12 0.80 -22.98
N ALA A 362 -12.78 0.74 -23.03
CA ALA A 362 -11.89 1.57 -22.22
C ALA A 362 -11.67 2.97 -22.84
N LYS A 363 -12.76 3.64 -23.18
CA LYS A 363 -12.73 4.96 -23.84
C LYS A 363 -13.09 6.12 -22.91
N ASN A 364 -13.67 5.81 -21.76
CA ASN A 364 -14.04 6.82 -20.78
C ASN A 364 -12.75 7.52 -20.30
N ASN A 365 -12.73 8.86 -20.25
CA ASN A 365 -11.55 9.66 -19.87
C ASN A 365 -10.31 9.55 -20.79
N GLY A 366 -10.43 8.89 -21.95
CA GLY A 366 -9.37 8.81 -22.95
C GLY A 366 -8.11 8.06 -22.49
N LEU A 367 -7.09 8.06 -23.35
CA LEU A 367 -5.87 7.29 -23.13
C LEU A 367 -5.02 7.88 -22.00
N LYS A 368 -5.05 9.21 -21.87
CA LYS A 368 -4.39 9.91 -20.76
C LYS A 368 -5.03 9.56 -19.41
N GLY A 369 -6.36 9.41 -19.34
CA GLY A 369 -7.02 8.95 -18.11
C GLY A 369 -6.59 7.53 -17.71
N LEU A 370 -6.42 6.62 -18.67
CA LEU A 370 -5.88 5.27 -18.40
C LEU A 370 -4.44 5.36 -17.85
N TYR A 371 -3.60 6.20 -18.43
CA TYR A 371 -2.23 6.42 -17.96
C TYR A 371 -2.17 7.04 -16.56
N ASP A 372 -2.91 8.14 -16.34
CA ASP A 372 -2.94 8.84 -15.04
C ASP A 372 -3.46 7.91 -13.93
N GLY A 373 -4.44 7.05 -14.26
CA GLY A 373 -4.92 6.00 -13.35
C GLY A 373 -3.83 4.97 -13.00
N LEU A 374 -2.98 4.58 -13.96
CA LEU A 374 -1.86 3.67 -13.72
C LEU A 374 -0.82 4.33 -12.81
N ILE A 375 -0.42 5.57 -13.09
CA ILE A 375 0.54 6.31 -12.26
C ILE A 375 0.00 6.47 -10.83
N ALA A 376 -1.26 6.90 -10.69
CA ALA A 376 -1.90 7.09 -9.40
C ALA A 376 -2.06 5.77 -8.61
N ALA A 377 -2.27 4.65 -9.29
CA ALA A 377 -2.33 3.34 -8.66
C ALA A 377 -0.93 2.84 -8.27
N ALA A 378 0.07 2.98 -9.15
CA ALA A 378 1.44 2.54 -8.90
C ALA A 378 2.10 3.27 -7.72
N ALA A 379 1.74 4.55 -7.47
CA ALA A 379 2.17 5.29 -6.29
C ALA A 379 1.82 4.59 -4.96
N ASN A 380 0.78 3.74 -4.95
CA ASN A 380 0.38 2.95 -3.79
C ASN A 380 1.19 1.65 -3.61
N PHE A 381 2.02 1.27 -4.58
CA PHE A 381 2.83 0.05 -4.58
C PHE A 381 4.31 0.40 -4.81
N PRO A 382 5.02 0.92 -3.78
CA PRO A 382 6.36 1.49 -3.94
C PRO A 382 7.44 0.50 -4.42
N SER A 383 7.17 -0.81 -4.36
CA SER A 383 8.06 -1.85 -4.89
C SER A 383 7.82 -2.16 -6.37
N PHE A 384 6.64 -1.84 -6.91
CA PHE A 384 6.31 -2.10 -8.30
C PHE A 384 7.12 -1.19 -9.22
N ALA A 385 7.80 -1.77 -10.21
CA ALA A 385 8.58 -1.05 -11.21
C ALA A 385 9.60 -0.07 -10.61
N ASN A 386 10.15 -0.38 -9.43
CA ASN A 386 11.10 0.46 -8.73
C ASN A 386 12.47 -0.22 -8.65
N PRO A 387 13.50 0.29 -9.36
CA PRO A 387 14.85 -0.25 -9.30
C PRO A 387 15.41 -0.35 -7.88
N GLU A 388 15.13 0.64 -7.01
CA GLU A 388 15.63 0.67 -5.63
C GLU A 388 15.01 -0.40 -4.73
N ALA A 389 13.83 -0.91 -5.10
CA ALA A 389 13.17 -1.99 -4.38
C ALA A 389 13.75 -3.37 -4.72
N ILE A 390 14.57 -3.49 -5.78
CA ILE A 390 15.14 -4.75 -6.24
C ILE A 390 16.37 -5.10 -5.39
N PRO A 391 16.37 -6.25 -4.68
CA PRO A 391 17.48 -6.62 -3.79
C PRO A 391 18.79 -6.90 -4.54
N ASP A 392 19.94 -6.59 -3.92
CA ASP A 392 21.27 -6.81 -4.52
C ASP A 392 21.58 -8.28 -4.86
N ARG A 393 20.92 -9.22 -4.16
CA ARG A 393 21.01 -10.66 -4.46
C ARG A 393 20.40 -11.03 -5.81
N VAL A 394 19.54 -10.18 -6.37
CA VAL A 394 18.87 -10.35 -7.67
C VAL A 394 19.64 -9.63 -8.77
N ALA A 395 20.05 -8.38 -8.51
CA ALA A 395 20.78 -7.55 -9.46
C ALA A 395 21.84 -6.71 -8.74
N GLN A 396 23.08 -6.78 -9.23
CA GLN A 396 24.24 -6.20 -8.55
C GLN A 396 24.55 -4.76 -9.01
N SER A 397 23.99 -4.33 -10.14
CA SER A 397 24.19 -2.97 -10.67
C SER A 397 22.89 -2.22 -10.85
N GLN A 398 22.96 -0.89 -10.77
CA GLN A 398 21.80 -0.02 -10.98
C GLN A 398 21.19 -0.22 -12.37
N GLN A 399 22.02 -0.41 -13.40
CA GLN A 399 21.52 -0.69 -14.75
C GLN A 399 20.71 -1.99 -14.80
N GLN A 400 21.17 -3.06 -14.13
CA GLN A 400 20.41 -4.32 -14.08
C GLN A 400 19.06 -4.14 -13.36
N LYS A 401 19.03 -3.34 -12.29
CA LYS A 401 17.79 -3.03 -11.56
C LYS A 401 16.82 -2.22 -12.42
N ILE A 402 17.31 -1.23 -13.16
CA ILE A 402 16.51 -0.45 -14.13
C ILE A 402 15.93 -1.36 -15.21
N GLU A 403 16.75 -2.24 -15.80
CA GLU A 403 16.28 -3.21 -16.80
C GLU A 403 15.20 -4.14 -16.25
N LEU A 404 15.36 -4.63 -15.01
CA LEU A 404 14.37 -5.47 -14.36
C LEU A 404 13.06 -4.72 -14.04
N ALA A 405 13.13 -3.46 -13.61
CA ALA A 405 11.95 -2.63 -13.39
C ALA A 405 11.19 -2.38 -14.70
N LYS A 406 11.90 -2.06 -15.80
CA LYS A 406 11.31 -1.97 -17.14
C LYS A 406 10.68 -3.28 -17.60
N ARG A 407 11.35 -4.39 -17.32
CA ARG A 407 10.86 -5.74 -17.62
C ARG A 407 9.57 -6.05 -16.87
N GLU A 408 9.48 -5.63 -15.60
CA GLU A 408 8.26 -5.74 -14.82
C GLU A 408 7.10 -4.96 -15.43
N ILE A 409 7.33 -3.71 -15.84
CA ILE A 409 6.31 -2.89 -16.52
C ILE A 409 5.81 -3.62 -17.76
N ALA A 410 6.72 -4.08 -18.63
CA ALA A 410 6.37 -4.79 -19.86
C ALA A 410 5.56 -6.08 -19.58
N ALA A 411 5.97 -6.87 -18.59
CA ALA A 411 5.32 -8.12 -18.24
C ALA A 411 3.92 -7.92 -17.60
N PHE A 412 3.80 -6.94 -16.71
CA PHE A 412 2.52 -6.58 -16.10
C PHE A 412 1.54 -6.12 -17.17
N LEU A 413 1.95 -5.18 -18.02
CA LEU A 413 1.13 -4.65 -19.11
C LEU A 413 0.80 -5.73 -20.15
N ALA A 414 1.67 -6.71 -20.39
CA ALA A 414 1.39 -7.81 -21.31
C ALA A 414 0.30 -8.76 -20.81
N ASN A 415 0.32 -9.08 -19.52
CA ASN A 415 -0.73 -9.87 -18.90
C ASN A 415 -2.06 -9.12 -18.91
N VAL A 416 -2.05 -7.84 -18.52
CA VAL A 416 -3.21 -6.94 -18.63
C VAL A 416 -3.74 -6.89 -20.07
N SER A 417 -2.85 -6.79 -21.05
CA SER A 417 -3.22 -6.78 -22.47
C SER A 417 -3.89 -8.07 -22.90
N GLN A 418 -3.42 -9.24 -22.41
CA GLN A 418 -4.06 -10.51 -22.69
C GLN A 418 -5.48 -10.57 -22.11
N GLU A 419 -5.69 -10.07 -20.87
CA GLU A 419 -7.02 -10.06 -20.24
C GLU A 419 -8.00 -9.12 -20.94
N THR A 420 -7.50 -8.06 -21.58
CA THR A 420 -8.31 -6.95 -22.11
C THR A 420 -8.24 -6.81 -23.65
N ASN A 421 -7.69 -7.80 -24.33
CA ASN A 421 -7.38 -7.73 -25.76
C ASN A 421 -8.63 -7.60 -26.64
N GLY A 422 -8.64 -6.62 -27.54
CA GLY A 422 -9.63 -6.49 -28.61
C GLY A 422 -9.13 -6.85 -30.01
N GLY A 423 -7.87 -7.23 -30.15
CA GLY A 423 -7.23 -7.47 -31.43
C GLY A 423 -7.60 -8.80 -32.08
N TRP A 424 -7.75 -8.78 -33.39
CA TRP A 424 -7.92 -9.93 -34.28
C TRP A 424 -6.73 -10.05 -35.25
N ALA A 425 -6.68 -11.12 -36.06
CA ALA A 425 -5.53 -11.45 -36.89
C ALA A 425 -5.09 -10.34 -37.87
N THR A 426 -6.04 -9.55 -38.38
CA THR A 426 -5.81 -8.47 -39.35
C THR A 426 -6.10 -7.08 -38.76
N ALA A 427 -6.08 -6.94 -37.45
CA ALA A 427 -6.35 -5.67 -36.80
C ALA A 427 -5.32 -4.59 -37.22
N PRO A 428 -5.74 -3.33 -37.40
CA PRO A 428 -4.82 -2.21 -37.60
C PRO A 428 -3.70 -2.20 -36.54
N GLY A 429 -2.45 -2.02 -36.96
CA GLY A 429 -1.27 -2.10 -36.07
C GLY A 429 -0.96 -3.49 -35.52
N GLY A 430 -1.67 -4.52 -35.98
CA GLY A 430 -1.53 -5.91 -35.54
C GLY A 430 -2.31 -6.21 -34.27
N LYS A 431 -2.63 -7.50 -34.09
CA LYS A 431 -3.40 -8.02 -32.94
C LYS A 431 -2.92 -7.47 -31.59
N TYR A 432 -1.60 -7.37 -31.40
CA TYR A 432 -0.99 -7.06 -30.10
C TYR A 432 -0.90 -5.55 -29.80
N ALA A 433 -1.48 -4.69 -30.63
CA ALA A 433 -1.64 -3.26 -30.37
C ALA A 433 -2.98 -2.90 -29.70
N TRP A 434 -3.83 -3.90 -29.44
CA TRP A 434 -5.22 -3.76 -28.98
C TRP A 434 -5.42 -4.22 -27.52
N GLY A 435 -4.37 -4.16 -26.70
CA GLY A 435 -4.51 -4.27 -25.24
C GLY A 435 -5.34 -3.12 -24.67
N LEU A 436 -5.90 -3.31 -23.48
CA LEU A 436 -6.81 -2.37 -22.80
C LEU A 436 -8.10 -2.05 -23.57
N CYS A 437 -8.50 -2.84 -24.58
CA CYS A 437 -9.72 -2.56 -25.34
C CYS A 437 -11.00 -2.91 -24.55
N PHE A 438 -11.04 -4.10 -23.94
CA PHE A 438 -12.19 -4.60 -23.19
C PHE A 438 -11.88 -4.65 -21.70
N ILE A 439 -12.32 -3.62 -20.97
CA ILE A 439 -12.18 -3.56 -19.50
C ILE A 439 -13.41 -4.10 -18.77
N GLU A 440 -14.44 -4.54 -19.49
CA GLU A 440 -15.58 -5.29 -18.97
C GLU A 440 -15.77 -6.54 -19.82
N GLU A 441 -16.01 -7.68 -19.17
CA GLU A 441 -16.22 -8.97 -19.82
C GLU A 441 -17.28 -8.87 -20.92
N VAL A 442 -16.87 -9.23 -22.15
CA VAL A 442 -17.74 -9.19 -23.32
C VAL A 442 -18.87 -10.21 -23.13
N GLY A 443 -20.12 -9.76 -23.28
CA GLY A 443 -21.31 -10.57 -23.02
C GLY A 443 -21.98 -10.31 -21.67
N CYS A 444 -21.30 -9.64 -20.73
CA CYS A 444 -21.85 -9.28 -19.42
C CYS A 444 -22.18 -7.79 -19.26
N GLN A 445 -21.91 -6.98 -20.27
CA GLN A 445 -22.09 -5.51 -20.28
C GLN A 445 -23.55 -5.08 -20.03
N ASN A 446 -24.53 -5.93 -20.37
CA ASN A 446 -25.95 -5.69 -20.14
C ASN A 446 -26.46 -6.31 -18.83
N GLY A 447 -25.57 -6.76 -17.94
CA GLY A 447 -25.89 -7.49 -16.73
C GLY A 447 -26.23 -8.97 -16.97
N GLY A 448 -26.81 -9.64 -15.98
CA GLY A 448 -27.29 -11.02 -16.09
C GLY A 448 -26.24 -12.12 -15.85
N CYS A 449 -24.99 -11.76 -15.59
CA CYS A 449 -23.89 -12.71 -15.35
C CYS A 449 -23.84 -13.21 -13.89
N SER A 450 -24.88 -13.94 -13.48
CA SER A 450 -25.00 -14.47 -12.11
C SER A 450 -24.05 -15.62 -11.79
N GLN A 451 -23.39 -16.21 -12.80
CA GLN A 451 -22.45 -17.32 -12.62
C GLN A 451 -21.22 -16.95 -11.76
N TYR A 452 -20.88 -15.67 -11.66
CA TYR A 452 -19.76 -15.17 -10.86
C TYR A 452 -20.13 -14.88 -9.40
N THR A 453 -21.24 -15.43 -8.91
CA THR A 453 -21.65 -15.29 -7.52
C THR A 453 -21.55 -16.62 -6.82
N ASP A 454 -20.47 -16.80 -6.05
CA ASP A 454 -20.39 -17.85 -5.04
C ASP A 454 -21.43 -17.57 -3.95
N GLN A 455 -22.37 -18.49 -3.80
CA GLN A 455 -23.45 -18.40 -2.83
C GLN A 455 -22.97 -18.64 -1.40
N ASN A 456 -21.82 -19.32 -1.24
CA ASN A 456 -21.25 -19.73 0.03
C ASN A 456 -19.75 -19.37 0.10
N PRO A 457 -19.38 -18.09 -0.01
CA PRO A 457 -17.98 -17.69 0.04
C PRO A 457 -17.38 -18.01 1.42
N ARG A 458 -16.08 -18.34 1.44
CA ARG A 458 -15.36 -18.64 2.68
C ARG A 458 -15.50 -17.56 3.75
N ASN A 459 -15.47 -16.30 3.33
CA ASN A 459 -15.80 -15.17 4.19
C ASN A 459 -17.27 -14.76 3.94
N PRO A 460 -18.18 -14.92 4.91
CA PRO A 460 -19.58 -14.51 4.76
C PRO A 460 -19.77 -13.02 4.46
N ALA A 461 -18.82 -12.16 4.84
CA ALA A 461 -18.86 -10.74 4.52
C ALA A 461 -18.69 -10.46 3.01
N HIS A 462 -18.19 -11.43 2.24
CA HIS A 462 -18.01 -11.33 0.79
C HIS A 462 -19.18 -11.93 -0.01
N LYS A 463 -20.31 -12.18 0.64
CA LYS A 463 -21.52 -12.65 -0.04
C LYS A 463 -21.98 -11.62 -1.08
N GLY A 464 -22.32 -12.11 -2.28
CA GLY A 464 -22.85 -11.26 -3.33
C GLY A 464 -24.15 -10.57 -2.92
N VAL A 465 -24.30 -9.32 -3.35
CA VAL A 465 -25.50 -8.50 -3.13
C VAL A 465 -26.54 -8.83 -4.21
N PRO A 466 -27.82 -9.08 -3.86
CA PRO A 466 -28.87 -9.32 -4.85
C PRO A 466 -28.94 -8.21 -5.91
N GLY A 467 -29.02 -8.60 -7.18
CA GLY A 467 -29.04 -7.68 -8.32
C GLY A 467 -27.67 -7.18 -8.78
N GLN A 468 -26.58 -7.53 -8.08
CA GLN A 468 -25.21 -7.22 -8.49
C GLN A 468 -24.55 -8.43 -9.19
N PHE A 469 -23.64 -8.12 -10.13
CA PHE A 469 -22.91 -9.12 -10.92
C PHE A 469 -21.41 -8.88 -10.82
N TYR A 470 -20.64 -9.96 -10.68
CA TYR A 470 -19.20 -9.93 -10.41
C TYR A 470 -18.39 -10.56 -11.53
N HIS A 471 -18.83 -10.37 -12.78
CA HIS A 471 -18.06 -10.69 -13.98
C HIS A 471 -16.80 -9.84 -14.11
N GLY A 472 -15.90 -10.24 -15.02
CA GLY A 472 -14.61 -9.58 -15.21
C GLY A 472 -14.72 -8.07 -15.45
N ARG A 473 -14.05 -7.27 -14.61
CA ARG A 473 -13.89 -5.82 -14.81
C ARG A 473 -12.46 -5.36 -14.56
N GLY A 474 -12.10 -4.23 -15.16
CA GLY A 474 -10.80 -3.59 -15.03
C GLY A 474 -9.69 -4.35 -15.75
N MET A 475 -8.45 -4.00 -15.41
CA MET A 475 -7.23 -4.34 -16.15
C MET A 475 -6.82 -5.80 -15.98
N ILE A 476 -7.25 -6.44 -14.89
CA ILE A 476 -7.00 -7.86 -14.61
C ILE A 476 -8.26 -8.72 -14.73
N GLN A 477 -9.36 -8.16 -15.25
CA GLN A 477 -10.67 -8.82 -15.30
C GLN A 477 -11.06 -9.42 -13.93
N LEU A 478 -11.06 -8.59 -12.88
CA LEU A 478 -11.44 -9.01 -11.52
C LEU A 478 -12.83 -9.66 -11.57
N SER A 479 -12.92 -10.94 -11.21
CA SER A 479 -14.15 -11.73 -11.24
C SER A 479 -14.41 -12.39 -9.90
N TRP A 480 -15.68 -12.73 -9.65
CA TRP A 480 -16.22 -13.34 -8.43
C TRP A 480 -16.38 -12.41 -7.23
N ASN A 481 -17.55 -12.49 -6.58
CA ASN A 481 -17.88 -11.71 -5.38
C ASN A 481 -16.80 -11.80 -4.29
N TYR A 482 -16.20 -12.96 -4.06
CA TYR A 482 -15.14 -13.11 -3.06
C TYR A 482 -13.88 -12.32 -3.41
N ASN A 483 -13.50 -12.21 -4.69
CA ASN A 483 -12.35 -11.41 -5.09
C ASN A 483 -12.65 -9.90 -5.02
N TYR A 484 -13.87 -9.50 -5.40
CA TYR A 484 -14.32 -8.12 -5.19
C TYR A 484 -14.32 -7.73 -3.70
N GLY A 485 -14.76 -8.64 -2.82
CA GLY A 485 -14.71 -8.45 -1.37
C GLY A 485 -13.28 -8.36 -0.84
N LEU A 486 -12.40 -9.28 -1.23
CA LEU A 486 -10.99 -9.26 -0.83
C LEU A 486 -10.27 -7.98 -1.29
N PHE A 487 -10.48 -7.58 -2.54
CA PHE A 487 -9.88 -6.36 -3.08
C PHE A 487 -10.45 -5.09 -2.40
N GLN A 488 -11.76 -5.05 -2.15
CA GLN A 488 -12.39 -3.96 -1.39
C GLN A 488 -11.77 -3.82 0.00
N ASP A 489 -11.64 -4.93 0.74
CA ASP A 489 -11.09 -4.91 2.10
C ASP A 489 -9.66 -4.37 2.08
N PHE A 490 -8.84 -4.84 1.15
CA PHE A 490 -7.48 -4.33 0.93
C PHE A 490 -7.48 -2.83 0.60
N TYR A 491 -8.29 -2.39 -0.36
CA TYR A 491 -8.35 -0.99 -0.76
C TYR A 491 -8.79 -0.10 0.40
N ASN A 492 -9.81 -0.54 1.15
CA ASN A 492 -10.34 0.20 2.29
C ASN A 492 -9.34 0.31 3.43
N GLU A 493 -8.63 -0.79 3.73
CA GLU A 493 -7.61 -0.80 4.78
C GLU A 493 -6.41 0.09 4.41
N LYS A 494 -5.98 0.08 3.14
CA LYS A 494 -4.72 0.71 2.72
C LYS A 494 -4.87 2.13 2.19
N PHE A 495 -5.95 2.45 1.48
CA PHE A 495 -6.01 3.64 0.63
C PHE A 495 -7.26 4.50 0.82
N ALA A 496 -8.35 3.95 1.34
CA ALA A 496 -9.60 4.70 1.42
C ALA A 496 -9.57 5.86 2.42
N GLY A 497 -8.72 5.81 3.45
CA GLY A 497 -8.76 6.76 4.55
C GLY A 497 -10.18 6.84 5.14
N ASN A 498 -10.81 8.01 5.08
CA ASN A 498 -12.16 8.23 5.57
C ASN A 498 -13.27 7.97 4.54
N ASN A 499 -12.94 7.49 3.33
CA ASN A 499 -13.89 7.28 2.23
C ASN A 499 -13.84 5.84 1.67
N PRO A 500 -14.35 4.84 2.42
CA PRO A 500 -14.34 3.44 1.98
C PRO A 500 -15.21 3.21 0.75
N ILE A 501 -14.76 2.32 -0.12
CA ILE A 501 -15.54 1.82 -1.26
C ILE A 501 -16.35 0.59 -0.85
N ASN A 502 -17.47 0.38 -1.52
CA ASN A 502 -18.26 -0.84 -1.41
C ASN A 502 -18.45 -1.47 -2.80
N LEU A 503 -17.52 -2.34 -3.17
CA LEU A 503 -17.52 -3.04 -4.45
C LEU A 503 -18.50 -4.21 -4.49
N LEU A 504 -18.92 -4.74 -3.33
CA LEU A 504 -19.98 -5.75 -3.32
C LEU A 504 -21.33 -5.13 -3.70
N ALA A 505 -21.63 -3.93 -3.22
CA ALA A 505 -22.83 -3.18 -3.61
C ALA A 505 -22.67 -2.44 -4.94
N ASN A 506 -21.45 -2.02 -5.30
CA ASN A 506 -21.17 -1.20 -6.48
C ASN A 506 -19.99 -1.75 -7.31
N PRO A 507 -20.08 -2.96 -7.87
CA PRO A 507 -18.98 -3.60 -8.60
C PRO A 507 -18.55 -2.82 -9.86
N GLY A 508 -19.47 -2.01 -10.43
CA GLY A 508 -19.17 -1.12 -11.55
C GLY A 508 -18.18 0.02 -11.24
N LEU A 509 -17.83 0.28 -9.97
CA LEU A 509 -16.78 1.25 -9.63
C LEU A 509 -15.44 0.90 -10.29
N VAL A 510 -15.14 -0.40 -10.46
CA VAL A 510 -13.93 -0.90 -11.14
C VAL A 510 -13.86 -0.47 -12.62
N LEU A 511 -14.98 -0.05 -13.24
CA LEU A 511 -15.00 0.43 -14.64
C LEU A 511 -14.95 1.95 -14.76
N ARG A 512 -15.43 2.65 -13.72
CA ARG A 512 -15.61 4.11 -13.74
C ARG A 512 -14.40 4.86 -13.18
N ASP A 513 -13.65 4.21 -12.29
CA ASP A 513 -12.46 4.77 -11.66
C ASP A 513 -11.23 3.95 -12.06
N TYR A 514 -10.41 4.53 -12.94
CA TYR A 514 -9.20 3.86 -13.41
C TYR A 514 -8.12 3.70 -12.34
N LYS A 515 -8.07 4.56 -11.32
CA LYS A 515 -7.18 4.33 -10.19
C LYS A 515 -7.58 3.06 -9.45
N ILE A 516 -8.87 2.87 -9.17
CA ILE A 516 -9.38 1.63 -8.54
C ILE A 516 -9.12 0.43 -9.45
N ALA A 517 -9.37 0.57 -10.75
CA ALA A 517 -9.19 -0.50 -11.73
C ALA A 517 -7.73 -0.96 -11.82
N TRP A 518 -6.77 -0.03 -11.94
CA TRP A 518 -5.34 -0.34 -11.92
C TRP A 518 -4.87 -0.85 -10.56
N THR A 519 -5.40 -0.29 -9.46
CA THR A 519 -5.08 -0.77 -8.10
C THR A 519 -5.50 -2.22 -7.92
N SER A 520 -6.60 -2.67 -8.55
CA SER A 520 -7.01 -4.08 -8.51
C SER A 520 -6.03 -5.00 -9.25
N ALA A 521 -5.49 -4.56 -10.39
CA ALA A 521 -4.51 -5.31 -11.15
C ALA A 521 -3.16 -5.37 -10.45
N LEU A 522 -2.69 -4.24 -9.91
CA LEU A 522 -1.46 -4.18 -9.11
C LEU A 522 -1.61 -4.97 -7.81
N TRP A 523 -2.75 -4.91 -7.14
CA TRP A 523 -3.03 -5.76 -5.98
C TRP A 523 -2.88 -7.24 -6.34
N PHE A 524 -3.47 -7.70 -7.44
CA PHE A 524 -3.32 -9.09 -7.89
C PHE A 524 -1.87 -9.44 -8.21
N TRP A 525 -1.15 -8.54 -8.89
CA TRP A 525 0.24 -8.73 -9.30
C TRP A 525 1.22 -8.81 -8.11
N MET A 526 1.01 -7.95 -7.12
CA MET A 526 1.89 -7.75 -5.96
C MET A 526 1.56 -8.68 -4.79
N THR A 527 0.39 -9.32 -4.76
CA THR A 527 -0.08 -10.09 -3.59
C THR A 527 0.17 -11.59 -3.77
N PRO A 528 1.02 -12.23 -2.94
CA PRO A 528 1.12 -13.68 -2.89
C PRO A 528 -0.21 -14.32 -2.49
N GLN A 529 -0.55 -15.45 -3.10
CA GLN A 529 -1.73 -16.25 -2.75
C GLN A 529 -1.28 -17.69 -2.47
N PRO A 530 -0.77 -17.99 -1.25
CA PRO A 530 -0.15 -19.27 -0.96
C PRO A 530 -1.02 -20.47 -1.39
N PRO A 531 -0.44 -21.44 -2.11
CA PRO A 531 1.01 -21.64 -2.30
C PRO A 531 1.68 -20.78 -3.39
N LYS A 532 0.94 -19.94 -4.13
CA LYS A 532 1.48 -19.09 -5.19
C LYS A 532 2.32 -17.94 -4.61
N PRO A 533 3.53 -17.66 -5.13
CA PRO A 533 4.21 -16.39 -4.88
C PRO A 533 3.46 -15.24 -5.58
N SER A 534 3.87 -14.00 -5.35
CA SER A 534 3.41 -12.87 -6.16
C SER A 534 3.98 -12.96 -7.58
N ALA A 535 3.29 -12.37 -8.56
CA ALA A 535 3.81 -12.29 -9.93
C ALA A 535 5.04 -11.38 -10.00
N HIS A 536 5.07 -10.31 -9.20
CA HIS A 536 6.22 -9.45 -8.95
C HIS A 536 7.47 -10.27 -8.58
N ASP A 537 7.40 -11.04 -7.49
CA ASP A 537 8.55 -11.78 -6.99
C ASP A 537 8.99 -12.88 -7.94
N ALA A 538 8.03 -13.55 -8.60
CA ALA A 538 8.29 -14.63 -9.54
C ALA A 538 8.95 -14.13 -10.83
N LEU A 539 8.54 -12.96 -11.34
CA LEU A 539 9.15 -12.38 -12.53
C LEU A 539 10.57 -11.88 -12.26
N LEU A 540 10.75 -11.17 -11.15
CA LEU A 540 12.03 -10.54 -10.81
C LEU A 540 13.06 -11.53 -10.26
N GLY A 541 12.68 -12.77 -9.96
CA GLY A 541 13.57 -13.74 -9.32
C GLY A 541 13.86 -13.46 -7.85
N ILE A 542 12.99 -12.66 -7.20
CA ILE A 542 13.01 -12.42 -5.76
C ILE A 542 12.53 -13.69 -5.04
N TRP A 543 11.50 -14.34 -5.58
CA TRP A 543 11.01 -15.64 -5.13
C TRP A 543 12.03 -16.73 -5.47
N ARG A 544 12.30 -17.58 -4.48
CA ARG A 544 13.15 -18.75 -4.63
C ARG A 544 12.25 -19.99 -4.71
N PRO A 545 12.25 -20.73 -5.84
CA PRO A 545 11.47 -21.96 -5.97
C PRO A 545 11.80 -22.96 -4.86
N SER A 546 10.77 -23.57 -4.29
CA SER A 546 10.94 -24.72 -3.40
C SER A 546 11.30 -25.98 -4.20
N ASN A 547 11.65 -27.07 -3.52
CA ASN A 547 11.85 -28.37 -4.18
C ASN A 547 10.58 -28.82 -4.91
N ASP A 548 9.39 -28.55 -4.38
CA ASP A 548 8.12 -28.89 -5.03
C ASP A 548 7.88 -28.07 -6.30
N ASP A 549 8.37 -26.84 -6.33
CA ASP A 549 8.32 -25.98 -7.51
C ASP A 549 9.27 -26.46 -8.58
N LEU A 550 10.51 -26.79 -8.21
CA LEU A 550 11.49 -27.36 -9.14
C LEU A 550 11.01 -28.69 -9.72
N ASN A 551 10.44 -29.58 -8.89
CA ASN A 551 9.83 -30.83 -9.34
C ASN A 551 8.60 -30.61 -10.24
N ALA A 552 7.95 -29.46 -10.10
CA ALA A 552 6.84 -29.01 -10.95
C ALA A 552 7.28 -28.17 -12.16
N ASN A 553 8.60 -28.04 -12.41
CA ASN A 553 9.23 -27.17 -13.40
C ASN A 553 8.88 -25.68 -13.25
N ARG A 554 8.39 -25.24 -12.09
CA ARG A 554 8.09 -23.83 -11.81
C ARG A 554 9.38 -23.10 -11.50
N VAL A 555 9.79 -22.23 -12.41
CA VAL A 555 11.02 -21.44 -12.33
C VAL A 555 10.72 -19.95 -12.54
N PRO A 556 11.54 -19.03 -12.02
CA PRO A 556 11.32 -17.59 -12.19
C PRO A 556 11.27 -17.17 -13.67
N GLY A 557 10.44 -16.17 -13.97
CA GLY A 557 10.27 -15.62 -15.31
C GLY A 557 8.81 -15.41 -15.71
N PHE A 558 8.60 -14.93 -16.94
CA PHE A 558 7.29 -14.49 -17.41
C PHE A 558 6.26 -15.63 -17.48
N GLY A 559 6.67 -16.85 -17.83
CA GLY A 559 5.81 -18.03 -17.82
C GLY A 559 5.24 -18.34 -16.44
N MET A 560 6.00 -18.04 -15.38
CA MET A 560 5.53 -18.22 -14.01
C MET A 560 4.42 -17.23 -13.65
N THR A 561 4.46 -16.01 -14.19
CA THR A 561 3.38 -15.02 -14.03
C THR A 561 2.07 -15.53 -14.67
N ALA A 562 2.15 -16.14 -15.86
CA ALA A 562 1.00 -16.76 -16.51
C ALA A 562 0.45 -17.94 -15.71
N ASN A 563 1.33 -18.74 -15.08
CA ASN A 563 0.91 -19.84 -14.21
C ASN A 563 0.19 -19.33 -12.95
N ILE A 564 0.68 -18.24 -12.34
CA ILE A 564 0.05 -17.60 -11.18
C ILE A 564 -1.35 -17.09 -11.54
N ILE A 565 -1.46 -16.37 -12.66
CA ILE A 565 -2.71 -15.75 -13.13
C ILE A 565 -3.74 -16.81 -13.52
N ASN A 566 -3.39 -17.77 -14.39
CA ASN A 566 -4.37 -18.71 -14.93
C ASN A 566 -3.79 -20.09 -15.30
N GLY A 567 -2.80 -20.57 -14.56
CA GLY A 567 -2.07 -21.79 -14.88
C GLY A 567 -2.93 -23.06 -14.95
N GLY A 568 -4.01 -23.13 -14.16
CA GLY A 568 -4.96 -24.24 -14.19
C GLY A 568 -5.66 -24.39 -15.55
N ILE A 569 -5.74 -23.32 -16.35
CA ILE A 569 -6.37 -23.31 -17.69
C ILE A 569 -5.32 -23.13 -18.80
N GLU A 570 -4.14 -22.60 -18.52
CA GLU A 570 -3.19 -22.19 -19.56
C GLU A 570 -1.88 -22.98 -19.59
N CYS A 571 -1.49 -23.60 -18.48
CA CYS A 571 -0.19 -24.28 -18.33
C CYS A 571 -0.34 -25.80 -18.29
N ASN A 572 0.74 -26.52 -18.63
CA ASN A 572 0.82 -27.98 -18.62
C ASN A 572 -0.39 -28.71 -19.23
N LYS A 573 -0.75 -28.35 -20.48
CA LYS A 573 -1.90 -28.91 -21.21
C LYS A 573 -1.63 -30.21 -21.96
N GLY A 574 -0.43 -30.76 -21.83
CA GLY A 574 0.01 -31.91 -22.60
C GLY A 574 0.33 -31.51 -24.04
N GLY A 575 1.58 -31.70 -24.44
CA GLY A 575 2.09 -31.33 -25.76
C GLY A 575 3.38 -30.53 -25.71
N ASN A 576 3.98 -30.29 -26.87
CA ASN A 576 5.29 -29.62 -27.00
C ASN A 576 5.17 -28.11 -27.27
N THR A 577 3.97 -27.54 -27.20
CA THR A 577 3.68 -26.14 -27.55
C THR A 577 3.00 -25.40 -26.40
N GLU A 578 3.19 -24.08 -26.33
CA GLU A 578 2.44 -23.22 -25.42
C GLU A 578 0.96 -23.19 -25.78
N SER A 579 0.10 -22.94 -24.79
CA SER A 579 -1.30 -22.62 -25.07
C SER A 579 -1.42 -21.35 -25.90
N TYR A 580 -2.54 -21.20 -26.60
CA TYR A 580 -2.79 -20.01 -27.41
C TYR A 580 -2.78 -18.72 -26.56
N GLN A 581 -3.29 -18.80 -25.33
CA GLN A 581 -3.33 -17.70 -24.36
C GLN A 581 -1.92 -17.29 -23.96
N VAL A 582 -1.07 -18.25 -23.55
CA VAL A 582 0.32 -17.96 -23.18
C VAL A 582 1.13 -17.46 -24.37
N SER A 583 0.88 -18.01 -25.57
CA SER A 583 1.50 -17.49 -26.80
C SER A 583 1.13 -16.03 -27.07
N ASN A 584 -0.13 -15.64 -26.80
CA ASN A 584 -0.53 -14.24 -26.92
C ASN A 584 0.11 -13.36 -25.84
N ARG A 585 0.18 -13.81 -24.57
CA ARG A 585 0.90 -13.10 -23.50
C ARG A 585 2.34 -12.84 -23.92
N ASN A 586 3.02 -13.83 -24.48
CA ASN A 586 4.42 -13.71 -24.95
C ASN A 586 4.56 -12.69 -26.09
N ASN A 587 3.62 -12.65 -27.02
CA ASN A 587 3.66 -11.71 -28.14
C ASN A 587 3.34 -10.27 -27.68
N PHE A 588 2.42 -10.08 -26.75
CA PHE A 588 2.24 -8.79 -26.07
C PHE A 588 3.52 -8.37 -25.34
N TYR A 589 4.10 -9.28 -24.57
CA TYR A 589 5.29 -9.00 -23.76
C TYR A 589 6.49 -8.62 -24.62
N THR A 590 6.72 -9.34 -25.72
CA THR A 590 7.80 -9.01 -26.67
C THR A 590 7.61 -7.61 -27.24
N ARG A 591 6.41 -7.30 -27.76
CA ARG A 591 6.11 -5.97 -28.31
C ARG A 591 6.26 -4.85 -27.27
N LEU A 592 5.79 -5.07 -26.05
CA LEU A 592 5.85 -4.07 -24.99
C LEU A 592 7.27 -3.88 -24.45
N ALA A 593 8.05 -4.96 -24.34
CA ALA A 593 9.47 -4.89 -23.98
C ALA A 593 10.27 -4.08 -25.03
N ASP A 594 9.99 -4.28 -26.32
CA ASP A 594 10.60 -3.50 -27.40
C ASP A 594 10.28 -2.00 -27.29
N ILE A 595 9.02 -1.65 -26.99
CA ILE A 595 8.58 -0.26 -26.84
C ILE A 595 9.22 0.41 -25.62
N ILE A 596 9.29 -0.28 -24.49
CA ILE A 596 9.85 0.22 -23.22
C ILE A 596 11.41 0.23 -23.25
N GLY A 597 11.99 -0.49 -24.21
CA GLY A 597 13.43 -0.61 -24.38
C GLY A 597 14.06 -1.48 -23.30
N THR A 598 13.60 -2.74 -23.21
CA THR A 598 14.18 -3.79 -22.36
C THR A 598 14.12 -5.16 -23.04
N SER A 599 14.66 -6.19 -22.39
CA SER A 599 14.57 -7.59 -22.85
C SER A 599 13.50 -8.36 -22.09
N THR A 600 12.91 -9.37 -22.75
CA THR A 600 11.90 -10.25 -22.13
C THR A 600 12.50 -11.22 -21.09
N GLY A 601 13.82 -11.44 -21.12
CA GLY A 601 14.49 -12.43 -20.28
C GLY A 601 14.16 -13.87 -20.70
N ASP A 602 14.47 -14.82 -19.84
CA ASP A 602 14.25 -16.24 -20.10
C ASP A 602 12.88 -16.72 -19.58
N ASN A 603 12.56 -18.00 -19.81
CA ASN A 603 11.39 -18.70 -19.25
C ASN A 603 10.05 -18.01 -19.57
N LEU A 604 9.84 -17.64 -20.83
CA LEU A 604 8.64 -16.93 -21.27
C LEU A 604 7.37 -17.77 -21.19
N GLY A 605 7.48 -19.09 -21.31
CA GLY A 605 6.33 -20.00 -21.39
C GLY A 605 6.12 -20.83 -20.14
N CYS A 606 4.95 -21.46 -20.03
CA CYS A 606 4.60 -22.33 -18.92
C CYS A 606 4.11 -23.72 -19.35
N ARG A 607 4.33 -24.12 -20.61
CA ARG A 607 3.84 -25.41 -21.15
C ARG A 607 4.26 -26.64 -20.34
N ASN A 608 5.41 -26.59 -19.65
CA ASN A 608 5.93 -27.68 -18.84
C ASN A 608 5.76 -27.46 -17.32
N MET A 609 5.21 -26.30 -16.91
CA MET A 609 5.03 -25.95 -15.51
C MET A 609 3.71 -26.51 -14.99
N ARG A 610 3.75 -27.41 -14.01
CA ARG A 610 2.52 -27.87 -13.35
C ARG A 610 1.84 -26.68 -12.66
N SER A 611 0.53 -26.55 -12.85
CA SER A 611 -0.26 -25.49 -12.23
C SER A 611 -0.20 -25.57 -10.70
N TYR A 612 -0.42 -24.43 -10.05
CA TYR A 612 -0.75 -24.40 -8.62
C TYR A 612 -2.21 -24.79 -8.37
#